data_AF-A0A2W5V1M2-F1
#
_entry.id   AF-A0A2W5V1M2-F1
#
_cell.length_a   1.000
_cell.length_b   1.000
_cell.length_c   1.000
_cell.angle_alpha   90.00
_cell.angle_beta   90.00
_cell.angle_gamma   90.00
#
_symmetry.space_group_name_H-M   'P 1'
#
loop_
_entity.id
_entity.type
_entity.pdbx_description
1 polymer ?
#
loop_
_entity_poly.entity_id
_entity_poly.type
_entity_poly.pdbx_seq_one_letter_code
_entity_poly.pdbx_strand_id
1 'polypeptide(L)'
;MGHDEALQRTSPVTQARFEAQVLKIAALVGGSLAQARFLFQDLSVEAAHCASRHRIAFTKALDAAVAAFAVEYLRSRDSALAHNAACARLEAMALLKKSAR
;
A
#
# COMPACT_ATOMS: atom_id res chain seq x y z
N MET A 1 18.42 -19.79 14.89
CA MET A 1 17.90 -19.85 13.50
C MET A 1 16.37 -19.80 13.55
N GLY A 2 15.77 -18.61 13.56
CA GLY A 2 14.33 -18.47 13.84
C GLY A 2 13.68 -17.23 13.23
N HIS A 3 14.20 -16.71 12.13
CA HIS A 3 13.66 -15.52 11.44
C HIS A 3 12.94 -15.87 10.12
N ASP A 4 12.83 -17.15 9.77
CA ASP A 4 12.29 -17.60 8.48
C ASP A 4 10.79 -17.98 8.52
N GLU A 5 10.23 -18.28 9.70
CA GLU A 5 8.83 -18.75 9.83
C GLU A 5 7.78 -17.62 9.84
N ALA A 6 8.17 -16.36 10.01
CA ALA A 6 7.20 -15.27 10.15
C ALA A 6 6.51 -14.89 8.82
N LEU A 7 7.10 -15.28 7.68
CA LEU A 7 6.52 -15.03 6.35
C LEU A 7 5.55 -16.12 5.88
N GLN A 8 5.43 -17.26 6.57
CA GLN A 8 4.59 -18.40 6.15
C GLN A 8 3.12 -18.33 6.60
N ARG A 9 2.68 -17.25 7.29
CA ARG A 9 1.34 -17.19 7.92
C ARG A 9 0.36 -16.21 7.28
N THR A 10 0.59 -15.76 6.06
CA THR A 10 -0.45 -15.07 5.29
C THR A 10 -1.32 -16.11 4.59
N SER A 11 -2.64 -16.01 4.71
CA SER A 11 -3.53 -16.92 3.97
C SER A 11 -3.24 -16.83 2.46
N PRO A 12 -3.40 -17.93 1.70
CA PRO A 12 -3.19 -17.92 0.24
C PRO A 12 -3.95 -16.79 -0.47
N VAL A 13 -5.12 -16.44 0.05
CA VAL A 13 -5.95 -15.32 -0.43
C VAL A 13 -5.29 -13.95 -0.21
N THR A 14 -4.62 -13.76 0.92
CA THR A 14 -3.91 -12.50 1.23
C THR A 14 -2.67 -12.34 0.35
N GLN A 15 -1.94 -13.44 0.14
CA GLN A 15 -0.78 -13.45 -0.74
C GLN A 15 -1.18 -13.12 -2.19
N ALA A 16 -2.20 -13.79 -2.73
CA ALA A 16 -2.69 -13.52 -4.09
C ALA A 16 -3.15 -12.06 -4.27
N ARG A 17 -3.74 -11.47 -3.23
CA ARG A 17 -4.12 -10.05 -3.24
C ARG A 17 -2.91 -9.13 -3.31
N PHE A 18 -1.86 -9.37 -2.54
CA PHE A 18 -0.66 -8.53 -2.57
C PHE A 18 0.06 -8.65 -3.91
N GLU A 19 0.17 -9.87 -4.44
CA GLU A 19 0.71 -10.11 -5.78
C GLU A 19 -0.08 -9.34 -6.84
N ALA A 20 -1.42 -9.34 -6.78
CA ALA A 20 -2.26 -8.56 -7.68
C ALA A 20 -2.00 -7.04 -7.59
N GLN A 21 -1.77 -6.50 -6.38
CA GLN A 21 -1.43 -5.07 -6.21
C GLN A 21 -0.03 -4.75 -6.76
N VAL A 22 0.95 -5.64 -6.57
CA VAL A 22 2.29 -5.51 -7.17
C VAL A 22 2.20 -5.51 -8.69
N LEU A 23 1.43 -6.44 -9.27
CA LEU A 23 1.21 -6.48 -10.73
C LEU A 23 0.54 -5.22 -11.25
N LYS A 24 -0.42 -4.67 -10.49
CA LYS A 24 -1.06 -3.39 -10.81
C LYS A 24 -0.05 -2.25 -10.85
N ILE A 25 0.84 -2.14 -9.85
CA ILE A 25 1.89 -1.12 -9.83
C ILE A 25 2.86 -1.35 -10.99
N ALA A 26 3.27 -2.59 -11.25
CA ALA A 26 4.18 -2.94 -12.36
C ALA A 26 3.62 -2.51 -13.71
N ALA A 27 2.33 -2.74 -13.96
CA ALA A 27 1.67 -2.29 -15.18
C ALA A 27 1.68 -0.76 -15.36
N LEU A 28 1.73 0.00 -14.25
CA LEU A 28 1.79 1.46 -14.27
C LEU A 28 3.20 1.98 -14.50
N VAL A 29 4.21 1.39 -13.84
CA VAL A 29 5.60 1.89 -13.81
C VAL A 29 6.49 1.32 -14.93
N GLY A 30 5.90 0.82 -16.01
CA GLY A 30 6.66 0.34 -17.18
C GLY A 30 7.11 -1.13 -17.12
N GLY A 31 6.45 -1.96 -16.31
CA GLY A 31 6.61 -3.42 -16.31
C GLY A 31 7.69 -3.97 -15.38
N SER A 32 8.47 -3.11 -14.70
CA SER A 32 9.51 -3.57 -13.75
C SER A 32 8.90 -4.11 -12.45
N LEU A 33 8.90 -5.44 -12.30
CA LEU A 33 8.43 -6.10 -11.08
C LEU A 33 9.27 -5.75 -9.85
N ALA A 34 10.58 -5.57 -10.00
CA ALA A 34 11.46 -5.22 -8.89
C ALA A 34 11.12 -3.82 -8.34
N GLN A 35 10.93 -2.84 -9.22
CA GLN A 35 10.52 -1.50 -8.85
C GLN A 35 9.12 -1.48 -8.23
N ALA A 36 8.18 -2.24 -8.80
CA ALA A 36 6.83 -2.34 -8.28
C ALA A 36 6.78 -2.96 -6.88
N ARG A 37 7.61 -3.99 -6.61
CA ARG A 37 7.74 -4.59 -5.27
C ARG A 37 8.29 -3.60 -4.26
N PHE A 38 9.32 -2.83 -4.64
CA PHE A 38 9.88 -1.79 -3.79
C PHE A 38 8.82 -0.74 -3.41
N LEU A 39 8.12 -0.19 -4.40
CA LEU A 39 7.03 0.77 -4.18
C LEU A 39 5.89 0.18 -3.35
N PHE A 40 5.50 -1.07 -3.62
CA PHE A 40 4.44 -1.74 -2.85
C PHE A 40 4.84 -1.97 -1.40
N GLN A 41 6.09 -2.37 -1.14
CA GLN A 41 6.60 -2.59 0.22
C GLN A 41 6.58 -1.29 1.01
N ASP A 42 7.03 -0.19 0.40
CA ASP A 42 7.03 1.15 0.98
C ASP A 42 5.61 1.60 1.36
N LEU A 43 4.64 1.48 0.43
CA LEU A 43 3.22 1.74 0.71
C LEU A 43 2.63 0.83 1.79
N SER A 44 3.11 -0.42 1.88
CA SER A 44 2.65 -1.38 2.89
C SER A 44 3.11 -1.01 4.29
N VAL A 45 4.32 -0.47 4.43
CA VAL A 45 4.83 0.04 5.72
C VAL A 45 3.97 1.22 6.18
N GLU A 46 3.68 2.17 5.31
CA GLU A 46 2.85 3.33 5.63
C GLU A 46 1.41 2.93 5.99
N ALA A 47 0.83 2.01 5.22
CA ALA A 47 -0.49 1.46 5.51
C ALA A 47 -0.54 0.72 6.85
N ALA A 48 0.52 -0.02 7.21
CA ALA A 48 0.62 -0.71 8.50
C ALA A 48 0.73 0.28 9.66
N HIS A 49 1.53 1.34 9.49
CA HIS A 49 1.62 2.43 10.47
C HIS A 49 0.25 3.09 10.69
N CYS A 50 -0.43 3.50 9.62
CA CYS A 50 -1.75 4.11 9.72
C CYS A 50 -2.79 3.16 10.33
N ALA A 51 -2.81 1.90 9.89
CA ALA A 51 -3.73 0.87 10.38
C ALA A 51 -3.60 0.64 11.89
N SER A 52 -2.37 0.44 12.37
CA SER A 52 -2.09 0.21 13.79
C SER A 52 -2.46 1.42 14.65
N ARG A 53 -2.04 2.62 14.25
CA ARG A 53 -2.23 3.84 15.04
C ARG A 53 -3.69 4.29 15.10
N HIS A 54 -4.45 4.07 14.03
CA HIS A 54 -5.83 4.54 13.92
C HIS A 54 -6.87 3.43 13.99
N ARG A 55 -6.47 2.17 14.29
CA ARG A 55 -7.35 0.98 14.30
C ARG A 55 -8.10 0.76 12.98
N ILE A 56 -7.50 1.12 11.85
CA ILE A 56 -8.07 0.87 10.52
C ILE A 56 -7.64 -0.53 10.08
N ALA A 57 -8.50 -1.27 9.38
CA ALA A 57 -8.10 -2.57 8.83
C ALA A 57 -6.94 -2.39 7.84
N PHE A 58 -5.84 -3.13 8.01
CA PHE A 58 -4.64 -3.00 7.18
C PHE A 58 -4.92 -3.09 5.69
N THR A 59 -5.68 -4.11 5.27
CA THR A 59 -6.05 -4.32 3.86
C THR A 59 -6.83 -3.15 3.27
N LYS A 60 -7.65 -2.46 4.09
CA LYS A 60 -8.39 -1.27 3.69
C LYS A 60 -7.47 -0.06 3.52
N ALA A 61 -6.52 0.13 4.43
CA ALA A 61 -5.52 1.18 4.33
C ALA A 61 -4.62 0.98 3.10
N LEU A 62 -4.15 -0.25 2.89
CA LEU A 62 -3.29 -0.62 1.77
C LEU A 62 -3.99 -0.41 0.43
N ASP A 63 -5.22 -0.89 0.26
CA ASP A 63 -5.99 -0.67 -0.97
C ASP A 63 -6.15 0.81 -1.29
N ALA A 64 -6.42 1.63 -0.28
CA ALA A 64 -6.60 3.07 -0.44
C ALA A 64 -5.28 3.76 -0.84
N ALA A 65 -4.17 3.36 -0.23
CA ALA A 65 -2.84 3.85 -0.56
C ALA A 65 -2.46 3.49 -2.00
N VAL A 66 -2.61 2.22 -2.41
CA VAL A 66 -2.30 1.77 -3.77
C VAL A 66 -3.22 2.43 -4.81
N ALA A 67 -4.50 2.65 -4.48
CA ALA A 67 -5.41 3.38 -5.36
C ALA A 67 -4.99 4.85 -5.55
N ALA A 68 -4.64 5.55 -4.47
CA ALA A 68 -4.17 6.93 -4.54
C ALA A 68 -2.84 7.06 -5.29
N PHE A 69 -1.89 6.15 -5.02
CA PHE A 69 -0.65 6.05 -5.78
C PHE A 69 -0.95 5.89 -7.28
N ALA A 70 -1.81 4.94 -7.65
CA ALA A 70 -2.10 4.67 -9.05
C ALA A 70 -2.70 5.89 -9.78
N VAL A 71 -3.64 6.59 -9.14
CA VAL A 71 -4.26 7.80 -9.71
C VAL A 71 -3.23 8.90 -9.92
N GLU A 72 -2.40 9.18 -8.92
CA GLU A 72 -1.43 10.26 -9.00
C GLU A 72 -0.27 9.92 -9.96
N TYR A 73 0.16 8.66 -9.99
CA TYR A 73 1.20 8.21 -10.92
C TYR A 73 0.74 8.32 -12.37
N LEU A 74 -0.51 7.97 -12.67
CA LEU A 74 -1.07 8.14 -14.02
C LEU A 74 -1.07 9.61 -14.46
N ARG A 75 -1.27 10.53 -13.53
CA ARG A 75 -1.30 11.97 -13.78
C ARG A 75 0.09 12.59 -13.93
N SER A 76 1.00 12.29 -13.02
CA SER A 76 2.31 12.95 -12.90
C SER A 76 3.45 12.19 -13.56
N ARG A 77 3.32 10.86 -13.70
CA ARG A 77 4.40 9.92 -14.04
C ARG A 77 5.59 9.99 -13.06
N ASP A 78 5.34 10.47 -11.84
CA ASP A 78 6.34 10.64 -10.80
C ASP A 78 5.99 9.77 -9.58
N SER A 79 6.89 8.83 -9.26
CA SER A 79 6.71 7.90 -8.14
C SER A 79 6.73 8.58 -6.77
N ALA A 80 7.50 9.66 -6.60
CA ALA A 80 7.58 10.38 -5.33
C ALA A 80 6.30 11.19 -5.09
N LEU A 81 5.79 11.87 -6.11
CA LEU A 81 4.48 12.55 -6.02
C LEU A 81 3.35 11.55 -5.77
N ALA A 82 3.38 10.40 -6.44
CA ALA A 82 2.39 9.35 -6.24
C ALA A 82 2.44 8.73 -4.84
N HIS A 83 3.64 8.54 -4.28
CA HIS A 83 3.82 8.11 -2.90
C HIS A 83 3.25 9.14 -1.92
N ASN A 84 3.56 10.43 -2.10
CA ASN A 84 3.02 11.50 -1.25
C ASN A 84 1.49 11.54 -1.27
N ALA A 85 0.87 11.33 -2.45
CA ALA A 85 -0.58 11.24 -2.56
C ALA A 85 -1.16 10.03 -1.79
N ALA A 86 -0.46 8.90 -1.80
CA ALA A 86 -0.84 7.74 -1.01
C ALA A 86 -0.77 8.00 0.50
N CYS A 87 0.29 8.66 0.98
CA CYS A 87 0.43 9.05 2.38
C CYS A 87 -0.65 10.05 2.80
N ALA A 88 -0.90 11.10 2.00
CA ALA A 88 -1.98 12.06 2.26
C ALA A 88 -3.35 11.38 2.32
N ARG A 89 -3.57 10.33 1.50
CA ARG A 89 -4.81 9.54 1.56
C ARG A 89 -4.95 8.79 2.87
N LEU A 90 -3.87 8.19 3.38
CA LEU A 90 -3.86 7.49 4.66
C LEU A 90 -4.13 8.46 5.83
N GLU A 91 -3.53 9.64 5.81
CA GLU A 91 -3.77 10.70 6.80
C GLU A 91 -5.24 11.16 6.78
N ALA A 92 -5.80 11.40 5.59
CA ALA A 92 -7.21 11.76 5.45
C ALA A 92 -8.14 10.68 6.03
N MET A 93 -7.84 9.39 5.80
CA MET A 93 -8.62 8.29 6.40
C MET A 93 -8.55 8.32 7.93
N ALA A 94 -7.38 8.61 8.50
CA ALA A 94 -7.20 8.72 9.93
C ALA A 94 -8.01 9.90 10.53
N LEU A 95 -8.01 11.06 9.86
CA LEU A 95 -8.76 12.25 10.28
C LEU A 95 -10.27 12.03 10.23
N LEU A 96 -10.78 11.45 9.15
CA LEU A 96 -12.20 11.16 8.99
C LEU A 96 -12.71 10.16 10.04
N LYS A 97 -11.88 9.18 10.40
CA LYS A 97 -12.23 8.23 11.46
C LYS A 97 -12.32 8.87 12.84
N LYS A 98 -11.45 9.84 13.14
CA LYS A 98 -11.51 10.61 14.40
C LYS A 98 -12.77 11.47 14.48
N SER A 99 -13.17 12.05 13.35
CA SER A 99 -14.32 12.97 13.26
C SER A 99 -15.68 12.26 13.32
N ALA A 100 -15.72 10.94 13.14
CA ALA A 100 -16.94 10.12 13.21
C ALA A 100 -17.22 9.54 14.61
N ARG A 101 -16.48 9.97 15.64
CA ARG A 101 -16.69 9.61 17.05
C ARG A 101 -17.18 10.82 17.82
#